data_AF-A0A962G360-F1
#
_entry.id   AF-A0A962G360-F1
#
_cell.length_a   1.000
_cell.length_b   1.000
_cell.length_c   1.000
_cell.angle_alpha   90.00
_cell.angle_beta   90.00
_cell.angle_gamma   90.00
#
_symmetry.space_group_name_H-M   'P 1'
#
loop_
_entity.id
_entity.type
_entity.pdbx_description
1 polymer ?
#
loop_
_entity_poly.entity_id
_entity_poly.type
_entity_poly.pdbx_seq_one_letter_code
_entity_poly.pdbx_strand_id
1 'polypeptide(L)'
;MDADEIRGVLSQIDWNLQFDQATLKRANAYLRNDHLESLSLEQARRGRSRLRALVRGSNGEIYEPWIEFITETKGGLNVTSSCDCPVQGPCKHQALVLLYAQRVAPHDWPTAPSLEPSPQPPEQDVSHALPEWLRQAMGEKSPAANASLIPMWDHWISDLGSTDTASALFDHADEDRRFGLILRGADGQLAVLPAWLRPGRGRAGGWVDPQPLMHSGIGPVPTPADGWPRDDALALDLILTSGASLRRNDAIPISSASLETALSTLVQRYPVFWQRGSVELTLGPDLPLRTGWRSEPDGTQTLILEVQQTEPTELLQGHGYWYVQVGARRFGRALGDRQLIEQVREAPPLLPEDVAKL
;
A
#
# COMPACT_ATOMS: atom_id res chain seq x y z
N MET A 1 13.29 -8.74 18.56
CA MET A 1 12.39 -8.99 19.69
C MET A 1 11.85 -10.40 19.62
N ASP A 2 11.79 -11.11 20.74
CA ASP A 2 11.08 -12.39 20.82
C ASP A 2 9.57 -12.20 21.03
N ALA A 3 8.82 -13.31 21.11
CA ALA A 3 7.37 -13.28 21.19
C ALA A 3 6.84 -12.80 22.54
N ASP A 4 7.58 -13.06 23.63
CA ASP A 4 7.21 -12.61 24.97
C ASP A 4 7.51 -11.11 25.15
N GLU A 5 8.61 -10.62 24.57
CA GLU A 5 8.94 -9.19 24.48
C GLU A 5 7.86 -8.43 23.71
N ILE A 6 7.37 -8.97 22.57
CA ILE A 6 6.28 -8.36 21.82
C ILE A 6 5.00 -8.27 22.66
N ARG A 7 4.63 -9.35 23.36
CA ARG A 7 3.47 -9.35 24.23
C ARG A 7 3.59 -8.31 25.36
N GLY A 8 4.77 -8.23 25.97
CA GLY A 8 5.09 -7.22 26.98
C GLY A 8 4.95 -5.80 26.43
N VAL A 9 5.51 -5.54 25.26
CA VAL A 9 5.40 -4.25 24.57
C VAL A 9 3.95 -3.89 24.23
N LEU A 10 3.18 -4.83 23.69
CA LEU A 10 1.76 -4.61 23.39
C LEU A 10 0.92 -4.29 24.63
N SER A 11 1.37 -4.69 25.83
CA SER A 11 0.71 -4.33 27.09
C SER A 11 1.03 -2.91 27.57
N GLN A 12 2.11 -2.31 27.06
CA GLN A 12 2.58 -0.98 27.47
C GLN A 12 2.16 0.13 26.51
N ILE A 13 1.77 -0.20 25.28
CA ILE A 13 1.38 0.78 24.26
C ILE A 13 -0.13 0.79 24.00
N ASP A 14 -0.68 1.97 23.73
CA ASP A 14 -2.09 2.17 23.38
C ASP A 14 -2.36 1.92 21.88
N TRP A 15 -1.96 0.75 21.37
CA TRP A 15 -2.15 0.39 19.96
C TRP A 15 -3.63 0.42 19.52
N ASN A 16 -4.56 0.27 20.47
CA ASN A 16 -6.01 0.36 20.24
C ASN A 16 -6.44 1.70 19.62
N LEU A 17 -5.71 2.79 19.88
CA LEU A 17 -6.03 4.12 19.35
C LEU A 17 -5.92 4.21 17.82
N GLN A 18 -5.24 3.25 17.18
CA GLN A 18 -5.14 3.16 15.73
C GLN A 18 -6.41 2.60 15.06
N PHE A 19 -7.40 2.16 15.84
CA PHE A 19 -8.61 1.51 15.34
C PHE A 19 -9.88 2.19 15.89
N ASP A 20 -10.89 2.34 15.04
CA ASP A 20 -12.21 2.78 15.49
C ASP A 20 -12.90 1.71 16.37
N GLN A 21 -13.87 2.11 17.20
CA GLN A 21 -14.55 1.18 18.12
C GLN A 21 -15.31 0.05 17.40
N ALA A 22 -15.86 0.31 16.21
CA ALA A 22 -16.57 -0.71 15.45
C ALA A 22 -15.60 -1.79 14.92
N THR A 23 -14.39 -1.39 14.51
CA THR A 23 -13.30 -2.27 14.09
C THR A 23 -12.82 -3.13 15.25
N LEU A 24 -12.59 -2.56 16.43
CA LEU A 24 -12.24 -3.32 17.64
C LEU A 24 -13.35 -4.28 18.08
N LYS A 25 -14.63 -3.88 17.97
CA LYS A 25 -15.78 -4.76 18.25
C LYS A 25 -15.81 -5.96 17.30
N ARG A 26 -15.58 -5.74 16.01
CA ARG A 26 -15.51 -6.82 15.00
C ARG A 26 -14.31 -7.75 15.23
N ALA A 27 -13.15 -7.20 15.56
CA ALA A 27 -11.95 -8.00 15.88
C ALA A 27 -12.18 -8.90 17.10
N ASN A 28 -12.81 -8.38 18.17
CA ASN A 28 -13.19 -9.22 19.33
C ASN A 28 -14.22 -10.29 18.96
N ALA A 29 -15.14 -10.03 18.02
CA ALA A 29 -16.05 -11.06 17.54
C ALA A 29 -15.29 -12.18 16.81
N TYR A 30 -14.29 -11.83 16.00
CA TYR A 30 -13.44 -12.80 15.30
C TYR A 30 -12.60 -13.64 16.27
N LEU A 31 -12.10 -13.02 17.34
CA LEU A 31 -11.36 -13.70 18.40
C LEU A 31 -12.22 -14.77 19.08
N ARG A 32 -13.51 -14.48 19.34
CA ARG A 32 -14.43 -15.43 20.00
C ARG A 32 -14.89 -16.58 19.10
N ASN A 33 -14.76 -16.40 17.79
CA ASN A 33 -15.25 -17.33 16.78
C ASN A 33 -14.08 -18.09 16.09
N ASP A 34 -12.88 -18.08 16.69
CA ASP A 34 -11.69 -18.80 16.21
C ASP A 34 -11.33 -18.54 14.74
N HIS A 35 -11.42 -17.29 14.29
CA HIS A 35 -11.08 -16.91 12.92
C HIS A 35 -9.57 -16.85 12.64
N LEU A 36 -8.70 -17.06 13.62
CA LEU A 36 -7.25 -17.06 13.45
C LEU A 36 -6.76 -18.50 13.17
N GLU A 37 -6.31 -18.75 11.94
CA GLU A 37 -5.84 -20.07 11.49
C GLU A 37 -4.38 -20.33 11.88
N SER A 38 -3.56 -19.29 11.86
CA SER A 38 -2.18 -19.38 12.33
C SER A 38 -1.63 -18.02 12.73
N LEU A 39 -0.64 -18.03 13.62
CA LEU A 39 0.15 -16.87 13.99
C LEU A 39 1.59 -17.31 14.22
N SER A 40 2.52 -16.68 13.51
CA SER A 40 3.95 -16.91 13.64
C SER A 40 4.70 -15.61 13.87
N LEU A 41 5.82 -15.73 14.59
CA LEU A 41 6.80 -14.66 14.71
C LEU A 41 7.97 -14.94 13.76
N GLU A 42 8.15 -14.06 12.79
CA GLU A 42 9.32 -14.02 11.92
C GLU A 42 10.33 -13.02 12.52
N GLN A 43 11.50 -13.51 12.90
CA GLN A 43 12.61 -12.63 13.27
C GLN A 43 13.31 -12.14 12.02
N ALA A 44 13.37 -10.81 11.83
CA ALA A 44 14.10 -10.19 10.75
C ALA A 44 15.45 -9.66 11.25
N ARG A 45 16.42 -9.53 10.34
CA ARG A 45 17.74 -8.96 10.67
C ARG A 45 17.60 -7.51 11.15
N ARG A 46 18.50 -7.08 12.04
CA ARG A 46 18.63 -5.69 12.56
C ARG A 46 17.50 -5.21 13.50
N GLY A 47 17.09 -6.04 14.47
CA GLY A 47 16.17 -5.59 15.53
C GLY A 47 14.72 -5.41 15.08
N ARG A 48 14.34 -6.03 13.96
CA ARG A 48 12.96 -6.07 13.45
C ARG A 48 12.33 -7.40 13.78
N SER A 49 11.06 -7.36 14.17
CA SER A 49 10.27 -8.54 14.44
C SER A 49 8.92 -8.41 13.76
N ARG A 50 8.46 -9.47 13.09
CA ARG A 50 7.21 -9.44 12.34
C ARG A 50 6.28 -10.55 12.81
N LEU A 51 5.09 -10.17 13.28
CA LEU A 51 3.98 -11.11 13.41
C LEU A 51 3.34 -11.30 12.04
N ARG A 52 3.12 -12.55 11.67
CA ARG A 52 2.42 -12.94 10.45
C ARG A 52 1.32 -13.91 10.81
N ALA A 53 0.13 -13.73 10.25
CA ALA A 53 -1.00 -14.56 10.56
C ALA A 53 -1.82 -14.92 9.33
N LEU A 54 -2.57 -16.01 9.44
CA LEU A 54 -3.65 -16.36 8.52
C LEU A 54 -4.98 -16.20 9.25
N VAL A 55 -5.88 -15.38 8.70
CA VAL A 55 -7.16 -15.01 9.31
C VAL A 55 -8.29 -15.29 8.35
N ARG A 56 -9.26 -16.10 8.78
CA ARG A 56 -10.47 -16.39 8.03
C ARG A 56 -11.44 -15.20 8.09
N GLY A 57 -11.86 -14.69 6.95
CA GLY A 57 -12.91 -13.69 6.80
C GLY A 57 -14.31 -14.24 7.02
N SER A 58 -15.30 -13.35 7.10
CA SER A 58 -16.72 -13.71 7.28
C SER A 58 -17.28 -14.58 6.14
N ASN A 59 -16.71 -14.48 4.94
CA ASN A 59 -17.11 -15.26 3.77
C ASN A 59 -16.22 -16.51 3.56
N GLY A 60 -15.37 -16.86 4.54
CA GLY A 60 -14.47 -18.01 4.46
C GLY A 60 -13.16 -17.76 3.69
N GLU A 61 -12.96 -16.59 3.08
CA GLU A 61 -11.68 -16.20 2.47
C GLU A 61 -10.56 -16.11 3.53
N ILE A 62 -9.35 -16.52 3.19
CA ILE A 62 -8.19 -16.40 4.09
C ILE A 62 -7.42 -15.12 3.74
N TYR A 63 -7.18 -14.32 4.76
CA TYR A 63 -6.40 -13.08 4.70
C TYR A 63 -5.10 -13.24 5.49
N GLU A 64 -4.04 -12.59 5.03
CA GLU A 64 -2.71 -12.63 5.60
C GLU A 64 -2.30 -11.25 6.17
N PRO A 65 -2.76 -10.89 7.38
CA PRO A 65 -2.25 -9.73 8.09
C PRO A 65 -0.82 -9.96 8.62
N TRP A 66 -0.03 -8.89 8.61
CA TRP A 66 1.26 -8.84 9.29
C TRP A 66 1.45 -7.53 10.05
N ILE A 67 2.27 -7.60 11.09
CA ILE A 67 2.60 -6.47 11.98
C ILE A 67 4.08 -6.49 12.25
N GLU A 68 4.77 -5.41 11.90
CA GLU A 68 6.21 -5.25 12.06
C GLU A 68 6.51 -4.29 13.20
N PHE A 69 7.37 -4.74 14.11
CA PHE A 69 7.91 -4.03 15.24
C PHE A 69 9.36 -3.65 14.93
N ILE A 70 9.65 -2.35 15.02
CA ILE A 70 10.97 -1.79 14.73
C ILE A 70 11.45 -1.09 16.00
N THR A 71 12.50 -1.63 16.62
CA THR A 71 13.18 -0.98 17.74
C THR A 71 14.14 0.10 17.21
N GLU A 72 13.89 1.35 17.57
CA GLU A 72 14.75 2.48 17.22
C GLU A 72 15.95 2.58 18.16
N THR A 73 17.07 3.08 17.65
CA THR A 73 18.33 3.23 18.43
C THR A 73 18.22 4.17 19.63
N LYS A 74 17.19 5.03 19.71
CA LYS A 74 16.90 5.90 20.85
C LYS A 74 15.87 5.33 21.84
N GLY A 75 15.52 4.03 21.72
CA GLY A 75 14.58 3.36 22.62
C GLY A 75 13.10 3.54 22.25
N GLY A 76 12.81 4.14 21.09
CA GLY A 76 11.47 4.20 20.52
C GLY A 76 11.06 2.87 19.88
N LEU A 77 9.77 2.58 19.84
CA LEU A 77 9.21 1.44 19.13
C LEU A 77 8.24 1.94 18.08
N ASN A 78 8.54 1.65 16.82
CA ASN A 78 7.64 1.91 15.72
C ASN A 78 6.91 0.62 15.32
N VAL A 79 5.58 0.70 15.16
CA VAL A 79 4.71 -0.44 14.80
C VAL A 79 4.04 -0.12 13.48
N THR A 80 4.29 -0.94 12.47
CA THR A 80 3.63 -0.85 11.15
C THR A 80 2.84 -2.11 10.87
N SER A 81 1.73 -2.00 10.13
CA SER A 81 0.89 -3.16 9.83
C SER A 81 0.34 -3.11 8.42
N SER A 82 0.04 -4.27 7.85
CA SER A 82 -0.66 -4.43 6.58
C SER A 82 -1.52 -5.69 6.61
N CYS A 83 -2.53 -5.75 5.76
CA CYS A 83 -3.38 -6.92 5.60
C CYS A 83 -3.87 -6.95 4.17
N ASP A 84 -3.91 -8.13 3.55
CA ASP A 84 -4.39 -8.39 2.19
C ASP A 84 -5.90 -8.17 1.96
N CYS A 85 -6.69 -7.98 3.01
CA CYS A 85 -8.12 -7.74 2.89
C CYS A 85 -8.48 -6.43 2.16
N PRO A 86 -9.72 -6.29 1.66
CA PRO A 86 -10.17 -5.11 0.88
C PRO A 86 -10.04 -3.77 1.63
N VAL A 87 -10.02 -3.80 2.96
CA VAL A 87 -9.94 -2.59 3.81
C VAL A 87 -8.51 -2.02 3.87
N GLN A 88 -7.48 -2.84 3.64
CA GLN A 88 -6.05 -2.46 3.53
C GLN A 88 -5.41 -1.72 4.74
N GLY A 89 -6.18 -1.41 5.79
CA GLY A 89 -5.73 -0.95 7.10
C GLY A 89 -6.34 0.41 7.48
N PRO A 90 -6.52 0.73 8.78
CA PRO A 90 -6.55 -0.17 9.95
C PRO A 90 -7.79 -1.08 9.93
N CYS A 91 -7.58 -2.41 9.84
CA CYS A 91 -8.67 -3.37 9.64
C CYS A 91 -8.87 -4.32 10.83
N LYS A 92 -10.02 -4.99 10.87
CA LYS A 92 -10.36 -5.95 11.93
C LYS A 92 -9.38 -7.14 12.02
N HIS A 93 -8.71 -7.52 10.93
CA HIS A 93 -7.74 -8.62 10.94
C HIS A 93 -6.40 -8.20 11.58
N GLN A 94 -5.92 -6.99 11.32
CA GLN A 94 -4.75 -6.43 12.01
C GLN A 94 -5.04 -6.28 13.51
N ALA A 95 -6.21 -5.73 13.85
CA ALA A 95 -6.65 -5.64 15.25
C ALA A 95 -6.76 -7.02 15.90
N LEU A 96 -7.26 -8.05 15.18
CA LEU A 96 -7.32 -9.42 15.69
C LEU A 96 -5.92 -9.96 16.02
N VAL A 97 -4.92 -9.75 15.16
CA VAL A 97 -3.54 -10.18 15.41
C VAL A 97 -2.97 -9.54 16.67
N LEU A 98 -3.14 -8.22 16.84
CA LEU A 98 -2.69 -7.50 18.05
C LEU A 98 -3.42 -8.00 19.30
N LEU A 99 -4.75 -8.15 19.23
CA LEU A 99 -5.55 -8.69 20.33
C LEU A 99 -5.09 -10.09 20.74
N TYR A 100 -4.85 -10.96 19.76
CA TYR A 100 -4.45 -12.34 19.99
C TYR A 100 -3.05 -12.41 20.60
N ALA A 101 -2.07 -11.72 19.99
CA ALA A 101 -0.69 -11.68 20.46
C ALA A 101 -0.56 -11.07 21.88
N GLN A 102 -1.43 -10.12 22.23
CA GLN A 102 -1.46 -9.55 23.58
C GLN A 102 -2.08 -10.51 24.62
N ARG A 103 -3.17 -11.20 24.26
CA ARG A 103 -3.98 -12.01 25.19
C ARG A 103 -3.49 -13.44 25.35
N VAL A 104 -3.01 -14.06 24.29
CA VAL A 104 -2.64 -15.48 24.22
C VAL A 104 -1.13 -15.63 24.29
N ALA A 105 -0.65 -16.56 25.12
CA ALA A 105 0.78 -16.80 25.27
C ALA A 105 1.38 -17.37 23.98
N PRO A 106 2.64 -17.05 23.63
CA PRO A 106 3.25 -17.48 22.37
C PRO A 106 3.24 -18.99 22.12
N HIS A 107 3.32 -19.81 23.18
CA HIS A 107 3.28 -21.26 23.06
C HIS A 107 1.91 -21.83 22.71
N ASP A 108 0.84 -21.05 22.88
CA ASP A 108 -0.54 -21.42 22.56
C ASP A 108 -0.99 -20.87 21.19
N TRP A 109 -0.08 -20.25 20.43
CA TRP A 109 -0.43 -19.70 19.12
C TRP A 109 -0.73 -20.82 18.12
N PRO A 110 -1.78 -20.66 17.29
CA PRO A 110 -2.10 -21.66 16.29
C PRO A 110 -0.96 -21.72 15.27
N THR A 111 -0.44 -22.92 15.03
CA THR A 111 0.60 -23.17 14.03
C THR A 111 -0.06 -23.62 12.74
N ALA A 112 0.34 -23.08 11.59
CA ALA A 112 -0.16 -23.54 10.30
C ALA A 112 0.18 -25.04 10.10
N PRO A 113 -0.65 -25.82 9.40
CA PRO A 113 -0.30 -27.19 9.03
C PRO A 113 0.95 -27.16 8.13
N SER A 114 2.06 -27.72 8.63
CA SER A 114 3.36 -27.75 7.96
C SER A 114 3.29 -28.42 6.58
N LEU A 115 3.67 -27.68 5.53
CA LEU A 115 4.21 -28.26 4.30
C LEU A 115 5.73 -28.17 4.42
N GLU A 116 6.41 -29.32 4.43
CA GLU A 116 7.86 -29.44 4.67
C GLU A 116 8.71 -28.57 3.73
N PRO A 117 9.67 -27.77 4.24
CA PRO A 117 10.61 -27.02 3.41
C PRO A 117 11.87 -27.82 3.06
N SER A 118 12.36 -27.67 1.81
CA SER A 118 13.66 -28.18 1.35
C SER A 118 14.85 -27.37 1.90
N PRO A 119 16.06 -27.98 2.03
CA PRO A 119 17.17 -27.43 2.81
C PRO A 119 17.97 -26.32 2.09
N GLN A 120 18.36 -25.28 2.83
CA GLN A 120 19.30 -24.24 2.40
C GLN A 120 20.78 -24.64 2.64
N PRO A 121 21.75 -24.19 1.82
CA PRO A 121 23.18 -24.35 2.05
C PRO A 121 23.77 -23.31 3.04
N PRO A 122 24.95 -23.56 3.65
CA PRO A 122 25.40 -22.87 4.85
C PRO A 122 26.02 -21.49 4.60
N GLU A 123 25.72 -20.54 5.50
CA GLU A 123 26.31 -19.21 5.56
C GLU A 123 27.77 -19.26 6.06
N GLN A 124 28.68 -18.57 5.35
CA GLN A 124 30.04 -18.32 5.81
C GLN A 124 30.15 -16.88 6.36
N ASP A 125 30.86 -16.80 7.48
CA ASP A 125 31.08 -15.65 8.36
C ASP A 125 32.02 -14.60 7.72
N VAL A 126 31.54 -13.37 7.55
CA VAL A 126 32.30 -12.23 6.97
C VAL A 126 32.35 -11.09 7.99
N SER A 127 32.92 -11.34 9.17
CA SER A 127 32.92 -10.38 10.29
C SER A 127 34.31 -9.84 10.68
N HIS A 128 35.34 -9.99 9.84
CA HIS A 128 36.70 -9.50 10.15
C HIS A 128 37.31 -8.64 9.04
N ALA A 129 36.71 -7.49 8.73
CA ALA A 129 37.40 -6.42 8.00
C ALA A 129 36.68 -5.07 8.13
N LEU A 130 36.79 -4.39 9.28
CA LEU A 130 36.47 -2.96 9.37
C LEU A 130 37.73 -2.13 9.68
N PRO A 131 38.06 -1.10 8.88
CA PRO A 131 39.30 -0.32 9.02
C PRO A 131 39.36 0.58 10.27
N GLU A 132 40.59 0.86 10.70
CA GLU A 132 40.97 1.58 11.92
C GLU A 132 40.36 2.99 12.06
N TRP A 133 40.15 3.70 10.94
CA TRP A 133 39.63 5.08 10.94
C TRP A 133 38.18 5.17 11.45
N LEU A 134 37.40 4.09 11.34
CA LEU A 134 36.02 4.04 11.82
C LEU A 134 35.95 3.90 13.36
N ARG A 135 37.00 3.36 13.99
CA ARG A 135 37.11 3.28 15.46
C ARG A 135 37.49 4.62 16.09
N GLN A 136 38.21 5.47 15.36
CA GLN A 136 38.66 6.78 15.83
C GLN A 136 37.57 7.84 15.81
N ALA A 137 36.60 7.77 14.89
CA ALA A 137 35.50 8.73 14.78
C ALA A 137 34.47 8.63 15.94
N MET A 138 34.47 7.52 16.69
CA MET A 138 33.52 7.27 17.79
C MET A 138 34.00 7.76 19.16
N GLY A 139 35.21 8.34 19.26
CA GLY A 139 35.79 8.73 20.55
C GLY A 139 36.31 10.17 20.55
N GLU A 140 35.42 11.16 20.75
CA GLU A 140 35.76 12.42 21.44
C GLU A 140 34.49 13.23 21.74
N LYS A 141 34.41 13.81 22.95
CA LYS A 141 33.22 14.49 23.52
C LYS A 141 33.51 15.97 23.85
N SER A 142 32.51 16.83 23.53
CA SER A 142 32.09 18.10 24.19
C SER A 142 32.95 19.38 24.00
N PRO A 143 32.46 20.64 24.24
CA PRO A 143 31.16 21.09 24.79
C PRO A 143 30.42 22.31 24.13
N ALA A 144 29.12 22.42 24.47
CA ALA A 144 28.25 23.57 24.80
C ALA A 144 28.05 24.87 23.95
N ALA A 145 26.75 25.11 23.71
CA ALA A 145 25.95 26.35 23.74
C ALA A 145 25.96 27.32 22.53
N ASN A 146 24.84 27.34 21.79
CA ASN A 146 24.11 28.57 21.42
C ASN A 146 22.70 28.26 20.88
N ALA A 147 21.82 29.25 20.99
CA ALA A 147 20.36 29.19 20.90
C ALA A 147 19.78 28.45 19.67
N SER A 148 18.66 27.77 19.93
CA SER A 148 18.09 26.69 19.12
C SER A 148 17.50 27.15 17.77
N LEU A 149 18.23 26.85 16.69
CA LEU A 149 17.67 26.58 15.35
C LEU A 149 17.34 25.08 15.17
N ILE A 150 17.33 24.31 16.28
CA ILE A 150 17.26 22.85 16.29
C ILE A 150 16.00 22.29 15.64
N PRO A 151 14.79 22.90 15.72
CA PRO A 151 13.63 22.35 15.01
C PRO A 151 13.75 22.36 13.48
N MET A 152 14.40 23.38 12.92
CA MET A 152 14.69 23.46 11.47
C MET A 152 15.79 22.48 11.07
N TRP A 153 16.79 22.30 11.93
CA TRP A 153 17.85 21.31 11.70
C TRP A 153 17.38 19.88 11.95
N ASP A 154 16.48 19.62 12.89
CA ASP A 154 15.89 18.29 13.11
C ASP A 154 14.98 17.92 11.95
N HIS A 155 14.25 18.88 11.37
CA HIS A 155 13.51 18.65 10.13
C HIS A 155 14.46 18.36 8.96
N TRP A 156 15.52 19.16 8.80
CA TRP A 156 16.51 18.98 7.73
C TRP A 156 17.36 17.70 7.90
N ILE A 157 17.72 17.33 9.14
CA ILE A 157 18.46 16.09 9.49
C ILE A 157 17.53 14.88 9.41
N SER A 158 16.24 15.02 9.72
CA SER A 158 15.24 13.97 9.49
C SER A 158 14.99 13.77 7.99
N ASP A 159 15.05 14.84 7.19
CA ASP A 159 15.05 14.77 5.72
C ASP A 159 16.34 14.14 5.17
N LEU A 160 17.49 14.32 5.83
CA LEU A 160 18.75 13.63 5.49
C LEU A 160 18.77 12.16 5.95
N GLY A 161 18.17 11.85 7.09
CA GLY A 161 18.06 10.50 7.64
C GLY A 161 17.07 9.63 6.86
N SER A 162 16.08 10.25 6.21
CA SER A 162 15.18 9.58 5.28
C SER A 162 15.79 9.39 3.88
N THR A 163 16.88 10.10 3.52
CA THR A 163 17.42 10.04 2.16
C THR A 163 18.43 8.92 1.88
N ASP A 164 19.02 8.20 2.85
CA ASP A 164 20.22 7.40 2.46
C ASP A 164 20.53 6.08 3.18
N THR A 165 19.60 5.43 3.90
CA THR A 165 19.90 4.11 4.52
C THR A 165 18.90 2.99 4.28
N ALA A 166 17.74 3.26 3.66
CA ALA A 166 16.82 2.22 3.20
C ALA A 166 17.01 1.84 1.73
N SER A 167 17.74 2.65 0.95
CA SER A 167 17.90 2.44 -0.50
C SER A 167 18.82 1.24 -0.80
N ALA A 168 19.94 1.11 -0.09
CA ALA A 168 21.00 0.14 -0.42
C ALA A 168 20.68 -1.36 -0.17
N LEU A 169 19.47 -1.74 0.26
CA LEU A 169 19.10 -3.14 0.50
C LEU A 169 18.10 -3.72 -0.50
N PHE A 170 17.53 -2.90 -1.38
CA PHE A 170 16.54 -3.34 -2.37
C PHE A 170 16.78 -2.66 -3.72
N ASP A 171 18.04 -2.54 -4.14
CA ASP A 171 18.36 -1.98 -5.46
C ASP A 171 17.79 -2.84 -6.59
N HIS A 172 17.61 -4.14 -6.35
CA HIS A 172 17.16 -5.10 -7.34
C HIS A 172 15.87 -5.79 -6.88
N ALA A 173 14.98 -6.07 -7.83
CA ALA A 173 13.77 -6.85 -7.59
C ALA A 173 14.09 -8.35 -7.40
N ASP A 174 13.33 -9.04 -6.55
CA ASP A 174 13.41 -10.50 -6.44
C ASP A 174 13.05 -11.16 -7.80
N GLU A 175 13.79 -12.21 -8.20
CA GLU A 175 13.57 -12.92 -9.47
C GLU A 175 12.15 -13.53 -9.60
N ASP A 176 11.52 -13.88 -8.48
CA ASP A 176 10.17 -14.47 -8.44
C ASP A 176 9.04 -13.44 -8.54
N ARG A 177 9.36 -12.15 -8.66
CA ARG A 177 8.37 -11.06 -8.73
C ARG A 177 8.19 -10.58 -10.16
N ARG A 178 6.94 -10.27 -10.51
CA ARG A 178 6.59 -9.57 -11.75
C ARG A 178 6.26 -8.12 -11.43
N PHE A 179 6.85 -7.20 -12.18
CA PHE A 179 6.47 -5.79 -12.10
C PHE A 179 5.07 -5.57 -12.68
N GLY A 180 4.30 -4.69 -12.06
CA GLY A 180 3.00 -4.26 -12.57
C GLY A 180 2.49 -2.97 -11.91
N LEU A 181 1.38 -2.49 -12.43
CA LEU A 181 0.71 -1.27 -11.98
C LEU A 181 -0.59 -1.64 -11.27
N ILE A 182 -0.73 -1.27 -10.00
CA ILE A 182 -1.99 -1.45 -9.28
C ILE A 182 -2.78 -0.14 -9.33
N LEU A 183 -3.89 -0.12 -10.05
CA LEU A 183 -4.84 0.98 -10.05
C LEU A 183 -5.75 0.91 -8.82
N ARG A 184 -6.13 2.08 -8.31
CA ARG A 184 -7.10 2.24 -7.22
C ARG A 184 -8.01 3.44 -7.48
N GLY A 185 -9.25 3.31 -7.02
CA GLY A 185 -10.19 4.40 -6.85
C GLY A 185 -10.27 4.80 -5.38
N ALA A 186 -9.69 5.95 -5.02
CA ALA A 186 -9.86 6.52 -3.68
C ALA A 186 -10.73 7.77 -3.82
N ASP A 187 -11.94 7.72 -3.26
CA ASP A 187 -12.93 8.81 -3.35
C ASP A 187 -13.19 9.28 -4.81
N GLY A 188 -13.25 8.31 -5.73
CA GLY A 188 -13.45 8.57 -7.15
C GLY A 188 -12.23 9.15 -7.88
N GLN A 189 -11.07 9.27 -7.23
CA GLN A 189 -9.81 9.65 -7.88
C GLN A 189 -9.03 8.42 -8.35
N LEU A 190 -8.45 8.50 -9.55
CA LEU A 190 -7.51 7.52 -10.06
C LEU A 190 -6.17 7.66 -9.35
N ALA A 191 -5.71 6.57 -8.75
CA ALA A 191 -4.37 6.46 -8.21
C ALA A 191 -3.68 5.19 -8.71
N VAL A 192 -2.34 5.23 -8.78
CA VAL A 192 -1.52 4.09 -9.20
C VAL A 192 -0.45 3.77 -8.17
N LEU A 193 -0.21 2.48 -7.94
CA LEU A 193 0.91 1.97 -7.17
C LEU A 193 1.78 1.08 -8.07
N PRO A 194 2.91 1.57 -8.58
CA PRO A 194 3.90 0.75 -9.25
C PRO A 194 4.56 -0.20 -8.24
N ALA A 195 4.50 -1.50 -8.47
CA ALA A 195 5.00 -2.49 -7.52
C ALA A 195 5.48 -3.79 -8.17
N TRP A 196 6.38 -4.47 -7.47
CA TRP A 196 6.78 -5.84 -7.74
C TRP A 196 5.86 -6.81 -6.99
N LEU A 197 5.22 -7.72 -7.73
CA LEU A 197 4.14 -8.59 -7.22
C LEU A 197 4.55 -10.05 -7.29
N ARG A 198 4.03 -10.85 -6.34
CA ARG A 198 4.18 -12.31 -6.35
C ARG A 198 2.88 -12.98 -6.83
N PRO A 199 2.97 -14.12 -7.52
CA PRO A 199 1.78 -14.91 -7.82
C PRO A 199 1.17 -15.43 -6.51
N GLY A 200 -0.12 -15.19 -6.31
CA GLY A 200 -0.86 -15.71 -5.17
C GLY A 200 -1.04 -17.23 -5.26
N ARG A 201 -0.97 -17.91 -4.12
CA ARG A 201 -1.15 -19.37 -4.03
C ARG A 201 -2.62 -19.82 -4.02
N GLY A 202 -3.57 -18.87 -4.06
CA GLY A 202 -5.01 -19.14 -4.02
C GLY A 202 -5.59 -19.57 -5.37
N ARG A 203 -6.75 -20.25 -5.35
CA ARG A 203 -7.47 -20.73 -6.56
C ARG A 203 -7.84 -19.63 -7.56
N ALA A 204 -7.88 -18.37 -7.12
CA ALA A 204 -8.23 -17.23 -7.95
C ALA A 204 -7.06 -16.71 -8.82
N GLY A 205 -5.82 -17.16 -8.60
CA GLY A 205 -4.67 -16.80 -9.43
C GLY A 205 -4.31 -15.30 -9.43
N GLY A 206 -4.65 -14.57 -8.36
CA GLY A 206 -4.38 -13.14 -8.23
C GLY A 206 -2.93 -12.81 -7.86
N TRP A 207 -2.51 -11.58 -8.11
CA TRP A 207 -1.15 -11.10 -7.77
C TRP A 207 -1.15 -10.37 -6.43
N VAL A 208 -0.28 -10.80 -5.51
CA VAL A 208 -0.27 -10.41 -4.09
C VAL A 208 1.10 -9.89 -3.65
N ASP A 209 1.19 -9.49 -2.39
CA ASP A 209 2.43 -9.03 -1.73
C ASP A 209 3.18 -7.91 -2.52
N PRO A 210 2.56 -6.74 -2.71
CA PRO A 210 3.20 -5.64 -3.42
C PRO A 210 4.43 -5.17 -2.67
N GLN A 211 5.56 -5.15 -3.38
CA GLN A 211 6.76 -4.43 -3.01
C GLN A 211 6.79 -3.13 -3.84
N PRO A 212 6.38 -1.98 -3.27
CA PRO A 212 6.30 -0.73 -4.03
C PRO A 212 7.67 -0.26 -4.51
N LEU A 213 7.65 0.41 -5.66
CA LEU A 213 8.76 1.21 -6.12
C LEU A 213 8.89 2.48 -5.27
N MET A 214 10.09 3.01 -5.20
CA MET A 214 10.46 4.24 -4.53
C MET A 214 11.35 5.05 -5.48
N HIS A 215 11.24 6.36 -5.40
CA HIS A 215 12.20 7.25 -6.04
C HIS A 215 13.52 7.21 -5.25
N SER A 216 14.63 7.04 -5.96
CA SER A 216 15.98 7.27 -5.45
C SER A 216 16.64 8.35 -6.30
N GLY A 217 17.74 8.96 -5.82
CA GLY A 217 18.49 9.96 -6.59
C GLY A 217 19.06 9.47 -7.93
N ILE A 218 19.02 8.16 -8.19
CA ILE A 218 19.50 7.50 -9.42
C ILE A 218 18.32 6.96 -10.26
N GLY A 219 17.09 7.01 -9.74
CA GLY A 219 15.87 6.59 -10.42
C GLY A 219 14.99 5.61 -9.61
N PRO A 220 14.01 4.95 -10.25
CA PRO A 220 13.06 4.04 -9.59
C PRO A 220 13.70 2.73 -9.09
N VAL A 221 13.55 2.46 -7.79
CA VAL A 221 14.02 1.25 -7.12
C VAL A 221 12.85 0.51 -6.43
N PRO A 222 12.82 -0.84 -6.37
CA PRO A 222 13.80 -1.76 -6.91
C PRO A 222 13.81 -1.79 -8.44
N THR A 223 15.01 -1.88 -9.01
CA THR A 223 15.26 -1.93 -10.45
C THR A 223 15.23 -3.39 -10.94
N PRO A 224 14.72 -3.69 -12.16
CA PRO A 224 14.88 -5.01 -12.77
C PRO A 224 16.35 -5.33 -13.05
N ALA A 225 16.69 -6.62 -13.20
CA ALA A 225 18.07 -7.06 -13.46
C ALA A 225 18.70 -6.39 -14.69
N ASP A 226 17.93 -6.18 -15.76
CA ASP A 226 18.39 -5.54 -16.99
C ASP A 226 18.32 -4.00 -16.96
N GLY A 227 17.91 -3.42 -15.84
CA GLY A 227 17.62 -1.98 -15.75
C GLY A 227 16.28 -1.58 -16.37
N TRP A 228 15.80 -0.41 -16.00
CA TRP A 228 14.59 0.16 -16.62
C TRP A 228 14.91 0.68 -18.03
N PRO A 229 14.07 0.40 -19.04
CA PRO A 229 14.13 1.15 -20.29
C PRO A 229 13.99 2.65 -20.01
N ARG A 230 14.70 3.48 -20.78
CA ARG A 230 14.81 4.93 -20.52
C ARG A 230 13.45 5.61 -20.36
N ASP A 231 12.51 5.33 -21.26
CA ASP A 231 11.18 5.93 -21.22
C ASP A 231 10.39 5.50 -19.97
N ASP A 232 10.55 4.23 -19.56
CA ASP A 232 9.86 3.68 -18.40
C ASP A 232 10.46 4.24 -17.10
N ALA A 233 11.79 4.39 -17.05
CA ALA A 233 12.48 5.04 -15.94
C ALA A 233 11.97 6.47 -15.75
N LEU A 234 11.85 7.27 -16.82
CA LEU A 234 11.36 8.64 -16.77
C LEU A 234 9.88 8.71 -16.35
N ALA A 235 9.03 7.83 -16.87
CA ALA A 235 7.61 7.78 -16.51
C ALA A 235 7.41 7.38 -15.04
N LEU A 236 8.15 6.38 -14.57
CA LEU A 236 8.14 5.94 -13.17
C LEU A 236 8.68 7.02 -12.25
N ASP A 237 9.78 7.67 -12.61
CA ASP A 237 10.38 8.73 -11.82
C ASP A 237 9.38 9.87 -11.60
N LEU A 238 8.75 10.34 -12.68
CA LEU A 238 7.72 11.38 -12.61
C LEU A 238 6.56 11.01 -11.66
N ILE A 239 6.08 9.76 -11.74
CA ILE A 239 5.02 9.26 -10.85
C ILE A 239 5.52 9.23 -9.40
N LEU A 240 6.66 8.60 -9.13
CA LEU A 240 7.17 8.39 -7.78
C LEU A 240 7.53 9.71 -7.08
N THR A 241 8.13 10.67 -7.79
CA THR A 241 8.43 12.00 -7.24
C THR A 241 7.15 12.75 -6.86
N SER A 242 6.05 12.58 -7.60
CA SER A 242 4.77 13.21 -7.25
C SER A 242 4.14 12.64 -5.96
N GLY A 243 4.52 11.41 -5.59
CA GLY A 243 4.08 10.72 -4.38
C GLY A 243 5.05 10.80 -3.21
N ALA A 244 6.08 11.65 -3.25
CA ALA A 244 7.18 11.64 -2.27
C ALA A 244 6.73 11.83 -0.80
N SER A 245 5.61 12.52 -0.56
CA SER A 245 5.04 12.73 0.78
C SER A 245 4.11 11.62 1.25
N LEU A 246 3.77 10.66 0.39
CA LEU A 246 2.86 9.57 0.69
C LEU A 246 3.60 8.42 1.39
N ARG A 247 2.87 7.57 2.12
CA ARG A 247 3.49 6.36 2.68
C ARG A 247 3.85 5.44 1.53
N ARG A 248 4.89 4.63 1.74
CA ARG A 248 5.43 3.70 0.73
C ARG A 248 4.38 2.83 0.01
N ASN A 249 3.30 2.44 0.69
CA ASN A 249 2.26 1.55 0.15
C ASN A 249 1.03 2.30 -0.40
N ASP A 250 1.04 3.63 -0.36
CA ASP A 250 -0.07 4.45 -0.81
C ASP A 250 -0.02 4.58 -2.33
N ALA A 251 -1.19 4.49 -2.96
CA ALA A 251 -1.29 4.75 -4.38
C ALA A 251 -1.17 6.25 -4.65
N ILE A 252 -0.48 6.60 -5.72
CA ILE A 252 -0.14 7.96 -6.12
C ILE A 252 -1.26 8.50 -7.01
N PRO A 253 -1.94 9.59 -6.62
CA PRO A 253 -3.02 10.18 -7.42
C PRO A 253 -2.51 10.72 -8.77
N ILE A 254 -3.24 10.44 -9.84
CA ILE A 254 -2.91 10.88 -11.20
C ILE A 254 -3.61 12.20 -11.49
N SER A 255 -3.18 13.29 -10.87
CA SER A 255 -3.89 14.57 -10.89
C SER A 255 -3.45 15.54 -12.01
N SER A 256 -2.37 15.24 -12.73
CA SER A 256 -1.79 16.12 -13.76
C SER A 256 -1.63 15.46 -15.12
N ALA A 257 -1.60 16.27 -16.18
CA ALA A 257 -1.46 15.79 -17.56
C ALA A 257 -0.15 14.98 -17.75
N SER A 258 0.93 15.42 -17.12
CA SER A 258 2.22 14.75 -17.19
C SER A 258 2.18 13.38 -16.50
N LEU A 259 1.51 13.27 -15.35
CA LEU A 259 1.30 11.98 -14.67
C LEU A 259 0.42 11.04 -15.48
N GLU A 260 -0.62 11.56 -16.12
CA GLU A 260 -1.50 10.76 -16.99
C GLU A 260 -0.76 10.26 -18.23
N THR A 261 0.13 11.07 -18.80
CA THR A 261 0.99 10.69 -19.93
C THR A 261 1.98 9.60 -19.52
N ALA A 262 2.60 9.73 -18.34
CA ALA A 262 3.48 8.71 -17.78
C ALA A 262 2.73 7.39 -17.53
N LEU A 263 1.55 7.45 -16.90
CA LEU A 263 0.72 6.27 -16.70
C LEU A 263 0.36 5.62 -18.05
N SER A 264 -0.08 6.41 -19.03
CA SER A 264 -0.47 5.93 -20.37
C SER A 264 0.68 5.22 -21.07
N THR A 265 1.93 5.65 -20.86
CA THR A 265 3.13 4.99 -21.39
C THR A 265 3.35 3.62 -20.74
N LEU A 266 3.23 3.55 -19.41
CA LEU A 266 3.50 2.34 -18.65
C LEU A 266 2.43 1.26 -18.85
N VAL A 267 1.14 1.64 -18.90
CA VAL A 267 0.02 0.68 -19.06
C VAL A 267 0.00 -0.02 -20.43
N GLN A 268 0.71 0.52 -21.42
CA GLN A 268 0.86 -0.14 -22.73
C GLN A 268 1.87 -1.30 -22.69
N ARG A 269 2.78 -1.31 -21.72
CA ARG A 269 3.91 -2.25 -21.65
C ARG A 269 3.81 -3.23 -20.48
N TYR A 270 3.20 -2.80 -19.39
CA TYR A 270 3.19 -3.54 -18.13
C TYR A 270 1.78 -4.00 -17.74
N PRO A 271 1.67 -5.15 -17.05
CA PRO A 271 0.39 -5.64 -16.57
C PRO A 271 -0.24 -4.67 -15.58
N VAL A 272 -1.55 -4.53 -15.66
CA VAL A 272 -2.34 -3.63 -14.82
C VAL A 272 -3.30 -4.43 -13.98
N PHE A 273 -3.46 -4.05 -12.71
CA PHE A 273 -4.29 -4.73 -11.73
C PHE A 273 -5.27 -3.74 -11.10
N TRP A 274 -6.47 -4.21 -10.75
CA TRP A 274 -7.44 -3.43 -10.00
C TRP A 274 -7.38 -3.79 -8.52
N GLN A 275 -6.73 -2.96 -7.71
CA GLN A 275 -6.43 -3.30 -6.31
C GLN A 275 -5.52 -4.54 -6.17
N ARG A 276 -5.07 -4.83 -4.95
CA ARG A 276 -4.20 -5.98 -4.68
C ARG A 276 -5.01 -7.28 -4.71
N GLY A 277 -4.39 -8.36 -5.21
CA GLY A 277 -5.01 -9.68 -5.26
C GLY A 277 -5.95 -9.87 -6.46
N SER A 278 -6.06 -8.86 -7.32
CA SER A 278 -6.86 -8.97 -8.52
C SER A 278 -6.15 -9.77 -9.60
N VAL A 279 -6.97 -10.17 -10.57
CA VAL A 279 -6.52 -10.61 -11.88
C VAL A 279 -6.07 -9.42 -12.72
N GLU A 280 -5.24 -9.71 -13.72
CA GLU A 280 -4.76 -8.73 -14.70
C GLU A 280 -5.94 -8.15 -15.49
N LEU A 281 -5.94 -6.83 -15.66
CA LEU A 281 -6.85 -6.09 -16.52
C LEU A 281 -6.22 -5.94 -17.92
N THR A 282 -7.09 -5.82 -18.90
CA THR A 282 -6.75 -5.53 -20.29
C THR A 282 -7.09 -4.09 -20.63
N LEU A 283 -6.23 -3.45 -21.42
CA LEU A 283 -6.51 -2.10 -21.93
C LEU A 283 -7.69 -2.20 -22.91
N GLY A 284 -8.78 -1.52 -22.59
CA GLY A 284 -9.97 -1.41 -23.42
C GLY A 284 -9.94 -0.17 -24.31
N PRO A 285 -10.95 -0.02 -25.18
CA PRO A 285 -11.06 1.15 -26.06
C PRO A 285 -11.42 2.41 -25.27
N ASP A 286 -11.08 3.56 -25.83
CA ASP A 286 -11.55 4.84 -25.31
C ASP A 286 -13.10 4.90 -25.36
N LEU A 287 -13.71 5.26 -24.24
CA LEU A 287 -15.18 5.37 -24.12
C LEU A 287 -15.62 6.83 -24.06
N PRO A 288 -16.68 7.24 -24.77
CA PRO A 288 -17.18 8.61 -24.68
C PRO A 288 -17.91 8.82 -23.34
N LEU A 289 -17.55 9.89 -22.63
CA LEU A 289 -18.30 10.40 -21.49
C LEU A 289 -19.60 11.03 -21.96
N ARG A 290 -20.64 10.81 -21.17
CA ARG A 290 -21.96 11.43 -21.32
C ARG A 290 -22.43 11.96 -19.98
N THR A 291 -23.35 12.91 -20.05
CA THR A 291 -24.09 13.37 -18.87
C THR A 291 -25.30 12.48 -18.65
N GLY A 292 -25.51 12.07 -17.41
CA GLY A 292 -26.70 11.37 -16.94
C GLY A 292 -27.26 12.04 -15.70
N TRP A 293 -28.46 11.64 -15.30
CA TRP A 293 -29.06 12.07 -14.04
C TRP A 293 -29.09 10.90 -13.07
N ARG A 294 -28.63 11.11 -11.85
CA ARG A 294 -28.73 10.15 -10.75
C ARG A 294 -29.80 10.62 -9.77
N SER A 295 -30.82 9.78 -9.59
CA SER A 295 -31.83 9.99 -8.55
C SER A 295 -31.30 9.54 -7.20
N GLU A 296 -31.42 10.42 -6.20
CA GLU A 296 -31.12 10.16 -4.81
C GLU A 296 -32.39 9.67 -4.06
N PRO A 297 -32.26 9.04 -2.89
CA PRO A 297 -33.41 8.47 -2.16
C PRO A 297 -34.48 9.49 -1.72
N ASP A 298 -34.11 10.75 -1.59
CA ASP A 298 -35.00 11.87 -1.25
C ASP A 298 -35.75 12.45 -2.48
N GLY A 299 -35.49 11.90 -3.67
CA GLY A 299 -36.05 12.35 -4.95
C GLY A 299 -35.23 13.46 -5.63
N THR A 300 -34.17 13.96 -4.99
CA THR A 300 -33.23 14.90 -5.58
C THR A 300 -32.52 14.24 -6.76
N GLN A 301 -32.29 14.97 -7.84
CA GLN A 301 -31.50 14.49 -8.97
C GLN A 301 -30.18 15.23 -9.06
N THR A 302 -29.08 14.51 -9.25
CA THR A 302 -27.75 15.10 -9.48
C THR A 302 -27.30 14.80 -10.90
N LEU A 303 -26.75 15.82 -11.56
CA LEU A 303 -26.11 15.62 -12.85
C LEU A 303 -24.80 14.88 -12.62
N ILE A 304 -24.61 13.76 -13.31
CA ILE A 304 -23.42 12.92 -13.19
C ILE A 304 -22.79 12.69 -14.56
N LEU A 305 -21.52 12.31 -14.55
CA LEU A 305 -20.83 11.77 -15.72
C LEU A 305 -20.96 10.25 -15.70
N GLU A 306 -21.26 9.67 -16.86
CA GLU A 306 -21.34 8.23 -17.05
C GLU A 306 -20.76 7.83 -18.41
N VAL A 307 -20.44 6.54 -18.56
CA VAL A 307 -20.13 5.92 -19.85
C VAL A 307 -21.26 4.96 -20.21
N GLN A 308 -21.75 5.05 -21.44
CA GLN A 308 -22.86 4.23 -21.88
C GLN A 308 -22.38 2.80 -22.15
N GLN A 309 -22.47 1.95 -21.14
CA GLN A 309 -22.09 0.53 -21.20
C GLN A 309 -23.08 -0.32 -20.43
N THR A 310 -23.23 -1.57 -20.84
CA THR A 310 -24.07 -2.57 -20.13
C THR A 310 -23.38 -3.13 -18.89
N GLU A 311 -22.06 -2.98 -18.80
CA GLU A 311 -21.26 -3.53 -17.72
C GLU A 311 -21.08 -2.51 -16.58
N PRO A 312 -21.10 -2.95 -15.31
CA PRO A 312 -20.76 -2.09 -14.18
C PRO A 312 -19.40 -1.45 -14.39
N THR A 313 -19.39 -0.12 -14.46
CA THR A 313 -18.20 0.67 -14.79
C THR A 313 -17.94 1.70 -13.71
N GLU A 314 -16.75 1.67 -13.13
CA GLU A 314 -16.28 2.67 -12.18
C GLU A 314 -15.57 3.77 -12.95
N LEU A 315 -16.04 5.01 -12.79
CA LEU A 315 -15.39 6.19 -13.36
C LEU A 315 -14.47 6.82 -12.32
N LEU A 316 -13.23 7.06 -12.72
CA LEU A 316 -12.16 7.57 -11.89
C LEU A 316 -11.62 8.85 -12.50
N GLN A 317 -11.53 9.89 -11.68
CA GLN A 317 -10.95 11.16 -12.04
C GLN A 317 -9.42 11.09 -11.89
N GLY A 318 -8.72 11.19 -13.01
CA GLY A 318 -7.31 11.54 -13.05
C GLY A 318 -7.14 13.01 -13.47
N HIS A 319 -6.26 13.26 -14.44
CA HIS A 319 -6.25 14.54 -15.14
C HIS A 319 -7.45 14.65 -16.11
N GLY A 320 -7.70 13.57 -16.85
CA GLY A 320 -8.96 13.27 -17.51
C GLY A 320 -9.77 12.25 -16.72
N TYR A 321 -10.69 11.54 -17.38
CA TYR A 321 -11.38 10.41 -16.76
C TYR A 321 -10.84 9.09 -17.28
N TRP A 322 -10.87 8.12 -16.38
CA TRP A 322 -10.59 6.73 -16.64
C TRP A 322 -11.79 5.91 -16.23
N TYR A 323 -11.93 4.74 -16.84
CA TYR A 323 -12.94 3.78 -16.45
C TYR A 323 -12.28 2.45 -16.09
N VAL A 324 -12.90 1.74 -15.14
CA VAL A 324 -12.55 0.38 -14.79
C VAL A 324 -13.80 -0.50 -14.77
N GLN A 325 -13.76 -1.59 -15.51
CA GLN A 325 -14.78 -2.62 -15.59
C GLN A 325 -14.22 -3.91 -14.98
N VAL A 326 -14.33 -4.03 -13.66
CA VAL A 326 -13.74 -5.15 -12.91
C VAL A 326 -14.26 -6.50 -13.39
N GLY A 327 -15.58 -6.59 -13.64
CA GLY A 327 -16.23 -7.83 -14.11
C GLY A 327 -15.70 -8.32 -15.46
N ALA A 328 -15.45 -7.40 -16.39
CA ALA A 328 -14.89 -7.74 -17.70
C ALA A 328 -13.37 -7.58 -17.80
N ARG A 329 -12.70 -7.27 -16.69
CA ARG A 329 -11.24 -7.10 -16.60
C ARG A 329 -10.72 -6.10 -17.62
N ARG A 330 -11.39 -4.95 -17.73
CA ARG A 330 -11.05 -3.88 -18.68
C ARG A 330 -10.84 -2.57 -17.97
N PHE A 331 -9.94 -1.75 -18.50
CA PHE A 331 -9.75 -0.37 -18.07
C PHE A 331 -9.35 0.47 -19.28
N GLY A 332 -9.57 1.78 -19.22
CA GLY A 332 -9.18 2.68 -20.31
C GLY A 332 -9.56 4.12 -20.02
N ARG A 333 -9.39 4.99 -21.01
CA ARG A 333 -9.76 6.40 -20.87
C ARG A 333 -11.25 6.59 -21.18
N ALA A 334 -11.86 7.50 -20.44
CA ALA A 334 -13.18 8.02 -20.75
C ALA A 334 -13.01 9.44 -21.31
N LEU A 335 -13.28 9.60 -22.61
CA LEU A 335 -13.10 10.83 -23.35
C LEU A 335 -14.30 11.75 -23.15
N GLY A 336 -14.06 12.95 -22.64
CA GLY A 336 -15.07 13.99 -22.52
C GLY A 336 -14.46 15.36 -22.70
N ASP A 337 -15.32 16.33 -22.98
CA ASP A 337 -14.93 17.73 -22.95
C ASP A 337 -14.63 18.14 -21.50
N ARG A 338 -13.45 18.71 -21.26
CA ARG A 338 -13.03 19.19 -19.96
C ARG A 338 -13.97 20.28 -19.41
N GLN A 339 -14.47 21.16 -20.28
CA GLN A 339 -15.40 22.20 -19.86
C GLN A 339 -16.72 21.59 -19.39
N LEU A 340 -17.23 20.57 -20.11
CA LEU A 340 -18.43 19.83 -19.71
C LEU A 340 -18.23 19.13 -18.36
N ILE A 341 -17.07 18.50 -18.17
CA ILE A 341 -16.70 17.85 -16.90
C ILE A 341 -16.77 18.83 -15.73
N GLU A 342 -16.15 20.02 -15.88
CA GLU A 342 -16.13 21.05 -14.85
C GLU A 342 -17.56 21.56 -14.56
N GLN A 343 -18.35 21.79 -15.61
CA GLN A 343 -19.75 22.20 -15.48
C GLN A 343 -20.63 21.17 -14.76
N VAL A 344 -20.45 19.87 -15.03
CA VAL A 344 -21.22 18.81 -14.35
C VAL A 344 -20.87 18.75 -12.87
N ARG A 345 -19.60 18.94 -12.49
CA ARG A 345 -19.18 18.96 -11.08
C ARG A 345 -19.75 20.15 -10.30
N GLU A 346 -19.93 21.28 -10.97
CA GLU A 346 -20.50 22.50 -10.39
C GLU A 346 -22.03 22.56 -10.52
N ALA A 347 -22.65 21.60 -11.20
CA ALA A 347 -24.09 21.58 -11.42
C ALA A 347 -24.83 21.44 -10.07
N PRO A 348 -25.76 22.36 -9.75
CA PRO A 348 -26.55 22.25 -8.53
C PRO A 348 -27.45 21.01 -8.58
N PRO A 349 -27.75 20.40 -7.44
CA PRO A 349 -28.76 19.35 -7.38
C PRO A 349 -30.12 19.91 -7.78
N LEU A 350 -30.89 19.11 -8.50
CA LEU A 350 -32.26 19.41 -8.88
C LEU A 350 -33.21 18.84 -7.81
N LEU A 351 -33.91 19.72 -7.12
CA LEU A 351 -34.83 19.33 -6.04
C LEU A 351 -36.08 18.62 -6.61
N PRO A 352 -36.72 17.70 -5.85
CA PRO A 352 -37.89 16.96 -6.31
C PRO A 352 -39.01 17.84 -6.89
N GLU A 353 -39.27 18.99 -6.28
CA GLU A 353 -40.28 19.97 -6.71
C GLU A 353 -39.96 20.67 -8.04
N ASP A 354 -38.69 20.66 -8.46
CA ASP A 354 -38.22 21.30 -9.68
C ASP A 354 -38.07 20.30 -10.83
N VAL A 355 -37.92 19.01 -10.54
CA VAL A 355 -37.95 17.92 -11.54
C VAL A 355 -39.22 17.97 -12.40
N ALA A 356 -40.37 18.26 -11.78
CA ALA A 356 -41.65 18.31 -12.50
C ALA A 356 -41.82 19.55 -13.41
N LYS A 357 -40.88 20.51 -13.35
CA LYS A 357 -40.95 21.79 -14.07
C LYS A 357 -39.98 21.90 -15.25
N LEU A 358 -39.05 20.96 -15.39
CA LEU A 358 -38.14 20.79 -16.54
C LEU A 358 -38.76 19.81 -17.54
#